data_AF-A0A1W9LQV8-F1
#
_entry.id   AF-A0A1W9LQV8-F1
#
_cell.length_a   1.000
_cell.length_b   1.000
_cell.length_c   1.000
_cell.angle_alpha   90.00
_cell.angle_beta   90.00
_cell.angle_gamma   90.00
#
_symmetry.space_group_name_H-M   'P 1'
#
loop_
_entity.id
_entity.type
_entity.pdbx_description
1 polymer ?
#
loop_
_entity_poly.entity_id
_entity_poly.type
_entity_poly.pdbx_seq_one_letter_code
_entity_poly.pdbx_strand_id
1 'polypeptide(L)' 'MKATALFICFMTIATASFAGQSKPKFGLPAGAVIIETQSLKSGGYPDRTLILWMQNPSKHP' A
#
# COMPACT_ATOMS: atom_id res chain seq x y z
N MET A 1 30.69 35.67 20.56
CA MET A 1 30.87 34.25 20.20
C MET A 1 29.73 33.41 20.79
N LYS A 2 28.53 33.43 20.19
CA LYS A 2 27.36 32.63 20.61
C LYS A 2 26.39 32.51 19.42
N ALA A 3 26.73 31.74 18.40
CA ALA A 3 25.85 31.55 17.24
C ALA A 3 26.07 30.19 16.53
N THR A 4 26.35 29.14 17.30
CA THR A 4 26.72 27.82 16.76
C THR A 4 26.03 26.69 17.52
N ALA A 5 24.71 26.80 17.72
CA ALA A 5 23.95 25.72 18.35
C ALA A 5 22.52 25.56 17.82
N LEU A 6 22.16 26.18 16.69
CA LEU A 6 20.79 26.15 16.18
C LEU A 6 20.75 25.82 14.68
N PHE A 7 21.44 24.76 14.26
CA PHE A 7 21.34 24.30 12.86
C PHE A 7 21.42 22.78 12.68
N ILE A 8 21.22 21.99 13.74
CA ILE A 8 21.32 20.52 13.69
C ILE A 8 19.99 19.85 14.09
N CYS A 9 18.86 20.50 13.82
CA CYS A 9 17.54 19.91 14.11
C CYS A 9 16.59 19.86 12.91
N PHE A 10 17.10 20.09 11.68
CA PHE A 10 16.27 20.12 10.47
C PHE A 10 16.56 18.99 9.48
N MET A 11 17.41 18.02 9.84
CA MET A 11 17.86 16.97 8.90
C MET A 11 17.65 15.55 9.42
N THR A 12 16.55 15.33 10.12
CA THR A 12 16.03 14.03 10.58
C THR A 12 14.53 14.29 10.64
N ILE A 13 13.62 13.71 9.86
CA ILE A 13 13.42 12.34 9.45
C ILE A 13 12.51 12.42 8.22
N ALA A 14 13.03 12.14 7.02
CA ALA A 14 12.19 11.94 5.83
C ALA A 14 12.53 10.61 5.16
N THR A 15 12.78 9.57 5.96
CA THR A 15 12.69 8.19 5.46
C THR A 15 11.25 7.75 5.56
N ALA A 16 10.42 8.24 4.63
CA ALA A 16 9.13 7.65 4.35
C ALA A 16 9.39 6.25 3.79
N SER A 17 9.34 5.24 4.66
CA SER A 17 9.39 3.84 4.27
C SER A 17 8.18 3.56 3.37
N PHE A 18 8.37 3.64 2.05
CA PHE A 18 7.50 2.98 1.10
C PHE A 18 7.64 1.48 1.38
N ALA A 19 6.81 0.98 2.29
CA ALA A 19 6.55 -0.44 2.40
C ALA A 19 5.94 -0.84 1.06
N GLY A 20 6.79 -1.31 0.13
CA GLY A 20 6.35 -1.95 -1.10
C GLY A 20 5.53 -3.14 -0.69
N GLN A 21 4.21 -2.96 -0.63
CA GLN A 21 3.30 -4.05 -0.37
C GLN A 21 3.48 -5.03 -1.51
N SER A 22 4.11 -6.17 -1.22
CA SER A 22 4.11 -7.31 -2.13
C SER A 22 2.64 -7.55 -2.49
N LYS A 23 2.29 -7.40 -3.78
CA LYS A 23 0.91 -7.61 -4.23
C LYS A 23 0.48 -8.99 -3.74
N PRO A 24 -0.57 -9.09 -2.91
CA PRO A 24 -0.96 -10.38 -2.39
C PRO A 24 -1.32 -11.30 -3.55
N LYS A 25 -0.81 -12.54 -3.54
CA LYS A 25 -1.12 -13.52 -4.58
C LYS A 25 -2.50 -14.12 -4.29
N PHE A 26 -3.55 -13.48 -4.78
CA PHE A 26 -4.94 -13.91 -4.63
C PHE A 26 -5.36 -15.06 -5.57
N GLY A 27 -4.40 -15.74 -6.23
CA GLY A 27 -4.71 -16.85 -7.15
C GLY A 27 -5.50 -16.43 -8.40
N LEU A 28 -5.40 -15.16 -8.81
CA LEU A 28 -6.16 -14.64 -9.95
C LEU A 28 -5.65 -15.23 -11.27
N PRO A 29 -6.53 -15.39 -12.27
CA PRO A 29 -6.13 -15.85 -13.59
C PRO A 29 -5.14 -14.89 -14.25
N ALA A 30 -4.33 -15.42 -15.19
CA ALA A 30 -3.37 -14.62 -15.93
C ALA A 30 -4.06 -13.46 -16.67
N GLY A 31 -3.53 -12.25 -16.54
CA GLY A 31 -4.10 -11.04 -17.15
C GLY A 31 -5.27 -10.42 -16.39
N ALA A 32 -5.63 -10.94 -15.21
CA ALA A 32 -6.55 -10.26 -14.31
C ALA A 32 -5.89 -9.02 -13.68
N VAL A 33 -6.69 -7.96 -13.54
CA VAL A 33 -6.32 -6.70 -12.89
C VAL A 33 -7.24 -6.50 -11.70
N ILE A 34 -6.65 -6.20 -10.54
CA ILE A 34 -7.40 -5.83 -9.34
C ILE A 34 -7.87 -4.39 -9.49
N ILE A 35 -9.17 -4.16 -9.31
CA ILE A 35 -9.81 -2.85 -9.41
C ILE A 35 -10.12 -2.30 -8.02
N GLU A 36 -10.47 -3.18 -7.09
CA GLU A 36 -10.78 -2.76 -5.72
C GLU A 36 -10.23 -3.75 -4.70
N THR A 37 -9.85 -3.23 -3.54
CA THR A 37 -9.38 -3.99 -2.38
C THR A 37 -10.01 -3.40 -1.14
N GLN A 38 -10.82 -4.20 -0.44
CA GLN A 38 -11.51 -3.78 0.78
C GLN A 38 -11.18 -4.72 1.94
N SER A 39 -10.64 -4.18 3.02
CA SER A 39 -10.38 -4.96 4.24
C SER A 39 -11.70 -5.31 4.94
N LEU A 40 -11.92 -6.61 5.18
CA LEU A 40 -13.06 -7.13 5.91
C LEU A 40 -12.63 -7.35 7.36
N LYS A 41 -12.58 -6.26 8.14
CA LYS A 41 -12.23 -6.32 9.57
C LYS A 41 -13.36 -7.05 10.32
N SER A 42 -13.20 -8.36 10.51
CA SER A 42 -14.14 -9.21 11.26
C SER A 42 -13.46 -9.78 12.50
N GLY A 43 -14.20 -9.86 13.61
CA GLY A 43 -13.70 -10.46 14.85
C GLY A 43 -13.23 -11.89 14.62
N GLY A 44 -11.95 -12.17 14.90
CA GLY A 44 -11.33 -13.48 14.71
C GLY A 44 -10.67 -13.73 13.36
N TYR A 45 -10.83 -12.84 12.38
CA TYR A 45 -10.21 -12.97 11.06
C TYR A 45 -9.70 -11.62 10.52
N PRO A 46 -8.62 -11.08 11.10
CA PRO A 46 -8.12 -9.74 10.78
C PRO A 46 -7.59 -9.60 9.35
N ASP A 47 -7.18 -10.70 8.72
CA ASP A 47 -6.48 -10.69 7.44
C ASP A 47 -7.41 -10.93 6.23
N ARG A 48 -8.72 -10.87 6.42
CA ARG A 48 -9.68 -11.04 5.33
C ARG A 48 -9.78 -9.78 4.49
N THR A 49 -9.77 -9.98 3.19
CA THR A 49 -9.87 -8.91 2.21
C THR A 49 -10.81 -9.33 1.09
N LEU A 50 -11.72 -8.44 0.71
CA LEU A 50 -12.53 -8.56 -0.49
C LEU A 50 -11.76 -7.94 -1.66
N ILE A 51 -11.69 -8.66 -2.78
CA ILE A 51 -10.99 -8.23 -3.99
C ILE A 51 -11.97 -8.21 -5.16
N LEU A 52 -12.13 -7.04 -5.79
CA LEU A 52 -12.77 -6.93 -7.09
C LEU A 52 -11.69 -6.93 -8.17
N TRP A 53 -11.86 -7.76 -9.18
CA TRP A 53 -10.93 -7.90 -10.30
C TRP A 53 -11.67 -8.01 -11.62
N MET A 54 -10.98 -7.68 -12.71
CA MET A 54 -11.47 -7.86 -14.08
C MET A 54 -10.40 -8.47 -14.97
N GLN A 55 -10.86 -9.23 -15.95
CA GLN A 55 -10.04 -9.75 -17.04
C GLN A 55 -10.18 -8.82 -18.24
N ASN A 56 -9.07 -8.28 -18.74
CA ASN A 56 -9.02 -7.33 -19.85
C ASN A 56 -9.88 -6.05 -19.63
N PRO A 57 -9.57 -5.22 -18.61
CA PRO A 57 -10.38 -4.05 -18.24
C PRO A 57 -10.45 -2.97 -19.32
N SER A 58 -9.56 -2.98 -20.31
CA SER A 58 -9.62 -2.05 -21.45
C SER A 58 -10.91 -2.19 -22.29
N LYS A 59 -11.60 -3.33 -22.20
CA LYS A 59 -12.86 -3.56 -22.93
C LYS A 59 -14.07 -2.92 -22.24
N HIS A 60 -14.01 -2.72 -20.92
CA HIS A 60 -15.09 -2.16 -20.09
C HIS A 60 -14.46 -1.36 -18.93
N PRO A 61 -13.95 -0.15 -19.19
CA PRO A 61 -13.32 0.68 -18.16
C PRO A 61 -14.30 1.15 -17.09
#